data_AF-A0A3F2RIA4-F1
#
_entry.id   AF-A0A3F2RIA4-F1
#
_cell.length_a   1.000
_cell.length_b   1.000
_cell.length_c   1.000
_cell.angle_alpha   90.00
_cell.angle_beta   90.00
_cell.angle_gamma   90.00
#
_symmetry.space_group_name_H-M   'P 1'
#
loop_
_entity.id
_entity.type
_entity.pdbx_description
1 polymer ?
#
loop_
_entity_poly.entity_id
_entity_poly.type
_entity_poly.pdbx_seq_one_letter_code
_entity_poly.pdbx_strand_id
1 'polypeptide(L)'
;MSYRTVWASMKLPERKAMGSDLEWVHCTRPAEGGQFYRGGMVQSWNKFCMQGGMVEVRAQLPGAISKSSGNPDILLGPTARAKSLRYYPTWPGIWMMGNLGRAIFSGSTNRMWPFSYDECDPHIFKASNQRISACEADPGSGLNPHQGRGAPEIDIVEGGGTAISSSIQVGPGMLADFRVVTPEDENVLCIYSSSCKTPGANIPASLDINSDLGYMYPGDEDRWGINTNGTCFSTMNSYMGEFICSAGNPDPLCKPLKDAPTLPLGDSTFAFQMDALSANWPVHMAVYTDFVTYQVEWVPGPKGYVRWMLSDQPLYEIPAQTVTNPPQGKGDTNPRKIMIEEPLYIIFNVAMSSKWGAQPPNPKNPCRGDGMDPVANRICDSFPMYLKIDYIRVYQDLSNDSIMSVGCDPKTHPTRQWIIDHLEEYEDDNNQLVVVRGKAFCRSDSDCMDQRLRVALIVLYRKL
;
A
#
# COMPACT_ATOMS: atom_id res chain seq x y z
N MET A 1 -6.46 -22.87 7.75
CA MET A 1 -7.50 -23.01 6.70
C MET A 1 -6.86 -23.67 5.48
N SER A 2 -7.57 -24.54 4.77
CA SER A 2 -7.05 -25.13 3.52
C SER A 2 -7.27 -24.13 2.39
N TYR A 3 -6.33 -23.21 2.21
CA TYR A 3 -6.33 -22.35 1.03
C TYR A 3 -6.17 -23.22 -0.22
N ARG A 4 -7.10 -23.12 -1.17
CA ARG A 4 -6.89 -23.63 -2.52
C ARG A 4 -6.39 -22.46 -3.37
N THR A 5 -5.31 -22.68 -4.11
CA THR A 5 -4.81 -21.69 -5.05
C THR A 5 -5.89 -21.36 -6.08
N VAL A 6 -6.41 -20.13 -6.03
CA VAL A 6 -7.16 -19.57 -7.15
C VAL A 6 -6.12 -18.93 -8.04
N TRP A 7 -5.77 -19.63 -9.12
CA TRP A 7 -4.65 -19.23 -9.94
C TRP A 7 -4.85 -17.81 -10.49
N ALA A 8 -4.00 -16.89 -10.06
CA ALA A 8 -3.56 -15.76 -10.86
C ALA A 8 -2.07 -15.73 -10.59
N SER A 9 -1.28 -16.30 -11.51
CA SER A 9 0.16 -16.21 -11.42
C SER A 9 0.64 -15.32 -12.53
N MET A 10 1.51 -14.33 -12.27
CA MET A 10 2.22 -13.59 -13.32
C MET A 10 3.67 -14.05 -13.34
N LYS A 11 3.92 -15.32 -13.68
CA LYS A 11 5.28 -15.87 -13.71
C LYS A 11 6.03 -15.38 -14.95
N LEU A 12 7.16 -14.71 -14.78
CA LEU A 12 8.09 -14.36 -15.84
C LEU A 12 9.43 -15.08 -15.60
N PRO A 13 9.99 -15.77 -16.61
CA PRO A 13 9.79 -17.19 -16.98
C PRO A 13 10.34 -18.18 -15.90
N GLU A 14 9.95 -19.46 -15.73
CA GLU A 14 9.42 -20.47 -16.64
C GLU A 14 8.14 -21.14 -16.09
N ARG A 15 7.10 -21.17 -16.93
CA ARG A 15 5.88 -22.01 -16.88
C ARG A 15 4.75 -21.63 -15.89
N LYS A 16 3.71 -21.10 -16.54
CA LYS A 16 2.23 -21.14 -16.33
C LYS A 16 1.59 -20.34 -15.21
N ALA A 17 0.95 -19.29 -15.72
CA ALA A 17 0.28 -18.16 -15.16
C ALA A 17 -1.18 -18.21 -15.64
N MET A 18 -2.18 -18.11 -14.75
CA MET A 18 -3.56 -17.82 -15.19
C MET A 18 -3.56 -16.40 -15.77
N GLY A 19 -4.07 -16.27 -17.00
CA GLY A 19 -4.12 -15.00 -17.72
C GLY A 19 -5.20 -14.09 -17.15
N SER A 20 -4.82 -13.22 -16.21
CA SER A 20 -5.41 -11.89 -16.14
C SER A 20 -4.62 -11.00 -17.10
N ASP A 21 -5.27 -10.51 -18.15
CA ASP A 21 -4.70 -9.44 -18.95
C ASP A 21 -4.70 -8.17 -18.08
N LEU A 22 -3.62 -7.97 -17.32
CA LEU A 22 -3.38 -6.70 -16.64
C LEU A 22 -3.21 -5.62 -17.71
N GLU A 23 -4.08 -4.63 -17.65
CA GLU A 23 -3.93 -3.39 -18.38
C GLU A 23 -2.84 -2.56 -17.70
N TRP A 24 -1.77 -2.30 -18.44
CA TRP A 24 -0.66 -1.47 -18.01
C TRP A 24 -1.01 -0.02 -18.29
N VAL A 25 -1.48 0.67 -17.26
CA VAL A 25 -1.76 2.10 -17.33
C VAL A 25 -0.44 2.86 -17.22
N HIS A 26 -0.04 3.53 -18.30
CA HIS A 26 1.15 4.36 -18.30
C HIS A 26 0.83 5.69 -17.60
N CYS A 27 1.43 5.94 -16.42
CA CYS A 27 1.41 7.28 -15.83
C CYS A 27 2.36 8.19 -16.63
N THR A 28 1.91 8.70 -17.78
CA THR A 28 2.61 9.75 -18.52
C THR A 28 1.96 11.10 -18.26
N ARG A 29 2.31 11.72 -17.15
CA ARG A 29 2.50 13.17 -17.24
C ARG A 29 3.86 13.40 -17.89
N PRO A 30 3.96 14.13 -19.02
CA PRO A 30 5.25 14.64 -19.45
C PRO A 30 5.89 15.40 -18.28
N ALA A 31 7.21 15.32 -18.16
CA ALA A 31 7.95 16.20 -17.27
C ALA A 31 7.86 17.62 -17.84
N GLU A 32 6.75 18.29 -17.59
CA GLU A 32 6.57 19.70 -17.87
C GLU A 32 7.05 20.50 -16.65
N GLY A 33 7.74 21.61 -16.88
CA GLY A 33 8.10 22.55 -15.81
C GLY A 33 9.16 22.05 -14.82
N GLY A 34 10.33 21.60 -15.28
CA GLY A 34 11.50 21.42 -14.40
C GLY A 34 11.51 20.15 -13.54
N GLN A 35 10.78 19.10 -13.92
CA GLN A 35 10.86 17.78 -13.28
C GLN A 35 11.99 16.93 -13.90
N PHE A 36 12.92 16.44 -13.08
CA PHE A 36 14.13 15.71 -13.56
C PHE A 36 14.03 14.19 -13.44
N TYR A 37 12.99 13.69 -12.78
CA TYR A 37 12.83 12.28 -12.45
C TYR A 37 11.42 11.80 -12.75
N ARG A 38 11.30 10.51 -13.05
CA ARG A 38 10.02 9.86 -13.33
C ARG A 38 9.94 8.51 -12.61
N GLY A 39 8.79 8.27 -12.01
CA GLY A 39 8.41 6.96 -11.49
C GLY A 39 7.61 6.16 -12.53
N GLY A 40 7.26 4.94 -12.16
CA GLY A 40 6.33 4.09 -12.90
C GLY A 40 5.32 3.47 -11.96
N MET A 41 4.10 3.24 -12.44
CA MET A 41 3.04 2.54 -11.71
C MET A 41 2.34 1.57 -12.64
N VAL A 42 1.90 0.46 -12.08
CA VAL A 42 1.16 -0.62 -12.71
C VAL A 42 0.03 -0.98 -11.76
N GLN A 43 -1.18 -1.17 -12.26
CA GLN A 43 -2.31 -1.52 -11.40
C GLN A 43 -3.27 -2.47 -12.12
N SER A 44 -4.00 -3.25 -11.34
CA SER A 44 -5.05 -4.15 -11.83
C SER A 44 -6.46 -3.59 -11.67
N TRP A 45 -6.57 -2.27 -11.44
CA TRP A 45 -7.82 -1.58 -11.11
C TRP A 45 -8.97 -1.97 -12.02
N ASN A 46 -10.08 -2.38 -11.41
CA ASN A 46 -11.31 -2.82 -12.05
C ASN A 46 -11.15 -3.96 -13.09
N LYS A 47 -10.01 -4.67 -13.10
CA LYS A 47 -9.74 -5.86 -13.94
C LYS A 47 -9.60 -7.11 -13.10
N PHE A 48 -8.78 -7.03 -12.07
CA PHE A 48 -8.54 -8.11 -11.15
C PHE A 48 -8.60 -7.55 -9.73
N CYS A 49 -9.61 -8.00 -9.00
CA CYS A 49 -9.80 -7.65 -7.60
C CYS A 49 -10.14 -8.90 -6.81
N MET A 50 -9.99 -8.81 -5.50
CA MET A 50 -10.26 -9.88 -4.57
C MET A 50 -10.65 -9.32 -3.20
N GLN A 51 -11.48 -10.07 -2.48
CA GLN A 51 -11.95 -9.76 -1.14
C GLN A 51 -11.55 -10.91 -0.20
N GLY A 52 -10.74 -10.62 0.80
CA GLY A 52 -10.04 -11.61 1.62
C GLY A 52 -8.96 -12.39 0.87
N GLY A 53 -8.23 -13.26 1.56
CA GLY A 53 -7.30 -14.24 0.99
C GLY A 53 -5.83 -13.91 1.23
N MET A 54 -4.96 -14.44 0.39
CA MET A 54 -3.51 -14.17 0.47
C MET A 54 -2.96 -13.74 -0.87
N VAL A 55 -2.10 -12.73 -0.85
CA VAL A 55 -1.28 -12.30 -2.00
C VAL A 55 0.18 -12.58 -1.67
N GLU A 56 0.86 -13.22 -2.60
CA GLU A 56 2.30 -13.54 -2.53
C GLU A 56 2.98 -12.92 -3.75
N VAL A 57 3.96 -12.06 -3.52
CA VAL A 57 4.72 -11.40 -4.58
C VAL A 57 6.19 -11.70 -4.38
N ARG A 58 6.81 -12.35 -5.37
CA ARG A 58 8.26 -12.55 -5.40
C ARG A 58 8.91 -11.42 -6.20
N ALA A 59 9.65 -10.56 -5.52
CA ALA A 59 10.16 -9.33 -6.09
C ALA A 59 11.61 -9.03 -5.67
N GLN A 60 12.30 -8.26 -6.52
CA GLN A 60 13.60 -7.64 -6.24
C GLN A 60 13.43 -6.12 -6.32
N LEU A 61 13.83 -5.42 -5.26
CA LEU A 61 13.70 -3.97 -5.14
C LEU A 61 14.78 -3.22 -5.94
N PRO A 62 14.44 -2.02 -6.45
CA PRO A 62 15.38 -1.15 -7.16
C PRO A 62 16.52 -0.63 -6.27
N GLY A 63 17.75 -0.63 -6.80
CA GLY A 63 18.91 -0.03 -6.13
C GLY A 63 20.16 0.02 -7.01
N ALA A 64 21.13 0.85 -6.63
CA ALA A 64 22.44 0.95 -7.26
C ALA A 64 23.36 -0.21 -6.81
N ILE A 65 23.07 -1.41 -7.31
CA ILE A 65 23.67 -2.68 -6.88
C ILE A 65 24.80 -3.19 -7.78
N SER A 66 25.22 -2.42 -8.79
CA SER A 66 26.34 -2.81 -9.66
C SER A 66 27.69 -2.59 -8.96
N LYS A 67 28.72 -3.36 -9.33
CA LYS A 67 30.08 -3.12 -8.82
C LYS A 67 30.57 -1.71 -9.14
N SER A 68 30.18 -1.14 -10.28
CA SER A 68 30.56 0.21 -10.71
C SER A 68 29.83 1.32 -9.97
N SER A 69 28.72 1.04 -9.25
CA SER A 69 28.07 2.05 -8.42
C SER A 69 28.97 2.46 -7.24
N GLY A 70 29.83 1.55 -6.78
CA GLY A 70 30.64 1.73 -5.58
C GLY A 70 29.83 1.61 -4.29
N ASN A 71 28.62 1.03 -4.35
CA ASN A 71 27.81 0.79 -3.16
C ASN A 71 28.54 -0.16 -2.18
N PRO A 72 28.90 0.31 -0.97
CA PRO A 72 29.67 -0.48 -0.03
C PRO A 72 28.86 -1.65 0.56
N ASP A 73 27.53 -1.56 0.58
CA ASP A 73 26.68 -2.58 1.20
C ASP A 73 26.71 -3.91 0.42
N ILE A 74 27.00 -3.88 -0.89
CA ILE A 74 27.14 -5.09 -1.72
C ILE A 74 28.20 -6.05 -1.15
N LEU A 75 29.24 -5.49 -0.53
CA LEU A 75 30.35 -6.27 0.03
C LEU A 75 30.00 -6.96 1.36
N LEU A 76 28.89 -6.58 1.99
CA LEU A 76 28.47 -7.12 3.28
C LEU A 76 27.75 -8.48 3.16
N GLY A 77 27.37 -8.87 1.95
CA GLY A 77 26.62 -10.10 1.67
C GLY A 77 25.09 -9.93 1.83
N PRO A 78 24.30 -10.90 1.34
CA PRO A 78 22.84 -10.78 1.23
C PRO A 78 22.12 -10.73 2.59
N THR A 79 22.72 -11.30 3.64
CA THR A 79 22.18 -11.36 5.01
C THR A 79 22.57 -10.15 5.85
N ALA A 80 23.31 -9.18 5.32
CA ALA A 80 23.61 -7.94 6.02
C ALA A 80 22.50 -6.91 5.81
N ARG A 81 22.34 -5.99 6.77
CA ARG A 81 21.41 -4.86 6.62
C ARG A 81 21.92 -3.88 5.56
N ALA A 82 21.01 -3.38 4.73
CA ALA A 82 21.28 -2.20 3.91
C ALA A 82 21.45 -0.99 4.85
N LYS A 83 22.47 -0.16 4.60
CA LYS A 83 22.84 0.98 5.46
C LYS A 83 23.00 2.27 4.67
N SER A 84 23.44 2.17 3.43
CA SER A 84 23.87 3.30 2.63
C SER A 84 22.70 3.85 1.80
N LEU A 85 21.74 4.51 2.46
CA LEU A 85 20.47 5.02 1.87
C LEU A 85 20.64 5.69 0.50
N ARG A 86 21.74 6.44 0.30
CA ARG A 86 22.07 7.13 -0.96
C ARG A 86 22.07 6.21 -2.19
N TYR A 87 22.38 4.92 -2.03
CA TYR A 87 22.42 3.94 -3.12
C TYR A 87 21.07 3.28 -3.42
N TYR A 88 20.02 3.61 -2.65
CA TYR A 88 18.66 3.10 -2.83
C TYR A 88 17.68 4.28 -2.93
N PRO A 89 17.80 5.11 -3.98
CA PRO A 89 17.14 6.42 -4.05
C PRO A 89 15.64 6.38 -4.35
N THR A 90 15.05 5.20 -4.50
CA THR A 90 13.67 4.99 -4.94
C THR A 90 12.79 4.46 -3.81
N TRP A 91 11.50 4.74 -3.90
CA TRP A 91 10.43 4.26 -3.04
C TRP A 91 9.58 3.24 -3.82
N PRO A 92 9.95 1.95 -3.82
CA PRO A 92 9.12 0.92 -4.42
C PRO A 92 7.87 0.68 -3.58
N GLY A 93 6.75 0.45 -4.26
CA GLY A 93 5.45 0.11 -3.68
C GLY A 93 4.91 -1.19 -4.25
N ILE A 94 4.41 -2.06 -3.39
CA ILE A 94 3.57 -3.22 -3.66
C ILE A 94 2.41 -3.13 -2.67
N TRP A 95 1.23 -2.77 -3.15
CA TRP A 95 0.11 -2.44 -2.28
C TRP A 95 -1.21 -2.73 -2.97
N MET A 96 -2.29 -2.63 -2.22
CA MET A 96 -3.63 -2.89 -2.71
C MET A 96 -4.58 -1.80 -2.22
N MET A 97 -5.58 -1.48 -3.03
CA MET A 97 -6.56 -0.43 -2.73
C MET A 97 -7.96 -0.89 -3.09
N GLY A 98 -8.98 -0.44 -2.34
CA GLY A 98 -10.38 -0.74 -2.64
C GLY A 98 -10.81 -0.21 -4.01
N ASN A 99 -11.52 -1.03 -4.76
CA ASN A 99 -11.84 -0.79 -6.18
C ASN A 99 -12.68 0.48 -6.44
N LEU A 100 -13.38 0.98 -5.42
CA LEU A 100 -14.14 2.24 -5.47
C LEU A 100 -13.25 3.48 -5.65
N GLY A 101 -11.93 3.39 -5.43
CA GLY A 101 -10.99 4.46 -5.75
C GLY A 101 -9.93 3.97 -6.72
N ARG A 102 -9.57 4.80 -7.70
CA ARG A 102 -8.45 4.53 -8.60
C ARG A 102 -7.25 5.37 -8.15
N ALA A 103 -6.15 4.70 -7.82
CA ALA A 103 -4.90 5.35 -7.47
C ALA A 103 -4.55 6.39 -8.54
N ILE A 104 -3.98 7.52 -8.13
CA ILE A 104 -3.65 8.73 -8.92
C ILE A 104 -4.84 9.56 -9.47
N PHE A 105 -6.10 9.15 -9.25
CA PHE A 105 -7.28 9.91 -9.65
C PHE A 105 -8.01 10.51 -8.44
N SER A 106 -7.67 11.75 -8.09
CA SER A 106 -8.24 12.45 -6.93
C SER A 106 -9.77 12.57 -6.97
N GLY A 107 -10.39 12.60 -8.15
CA GLY A 107 -11.85 12.59 -8.28
C GLY A 107 -12.47 11.35 -7.63
N SER A 108 -11.92 10.17 -7.94
CA SER A 108 -12.36 8.90 -7.38
C SER A 108 -11.92 8.65 -5.93
N THR A 109 -10.81 9.25 -5.46
CA THR A 109 -10.26 8.96 -4.12
C THR A 109 -10.73 9.94 -3.06
N ASN A 110 -11.12 11.17 -3.43
CA ASN A 110 -11.61 12.17 -2.48
C ASN A 110 -12.85 11.65 -1.73
N ARG A 111 -12.80 11.70 -0.40
CA ARG A 111 -13.85 11.16 0.49
C ARG A 111 -14.15 9.66 0.30
N MET A 112 -13.27 8.93 -0.37
CA MET A 112 -13.39 7.49 -0.63
C MET A 112 -12.23 6.75 0.04
N TRP A 113 -11.00 7.18 -0.23
CA TRP A 113 -9.82 6.71 0.46
C TRP A 113 -9.64 7.44 1.80
N PRO A 114 -9.25 6.74 2.89
CA PRO A 114 -9.06 5.30 3.03
C PRO A 114 -10.22 4.64 3.82
N PHE A 115 -11.48 4.98 3.55
CA PHE A 115 -12.58 4.60 4.46
C PHE A 115 -12.79 3.08 4.58
N SER A 116 -12.96 2.62 5.81
CA SER A 116 -13.44 1.29 6.20
C SER A 116 -14.47 1.42 7.32
N TYR A 117 -15.44 2.32 7.12
CA TYR A 117 -16.42 2.75 8.12
C TYR A 117 -17.84 2.49 7.62
N ASP A 118 -18.62 1.80 8.43
CA ASP A 118 -19.96 1.30 8.08
C ASP A 118 -20.96 1.55 9.22
N GLU A 119 -20.93 2.77 9.76
CA GLU A 119 -21.85 3.21 10.80
C GLU A 119 -22.47 4.56 10.43
N CYS A 120 -23.73 4.77 10.81
CA CYS A 120 -24.39 6.06 10.73
C CYS A 120 -24.46 6.68 12.13
N ASP A 121 -23.38 7.34 12.54
CA ASP A 121 -23.34 8.12 13.77
C ASP A 121 -22.78 9.54 13.52
N PRO A 122 -23.66 10.54 13.33
CA PRO A 122 -23.22 11.91 13.07
C PRO A 122 -22.54 12.59 14.26
N HIS A 123 -22.62 12.02 15.47
CA HIS A 123 -21.90 12.52 16.64
C HIS A 123 -20.43 12.09 16.64
N ILE A 124 -20.12 10.97 15.99
CA ILE A 124 -18.77 10.41 15.89
C ILE A 124 -18.09 10.86 14.61
N PHE A 125 -18.80 10.80 13.50
CA PHE A 125 -18.24 11.12 12.20
C PHE A 125 -19.26 11.78 11.29
N LYS A 126 -18.89 12.94 10.73
CA LYS A 126 -19.76 13.66 9.79
C LYS A 126 -19.89 12.87 8.49
N ALA A 127 -21.08 12.33 8.22
CA ALA A 127 -21.36 11.52 7.02
C ALA A 127 -20.88 12.17 5.71
N SER A 128 -20.97 13.50 5.56
CA SER A 128 -20.53 14.21 4.35
C SER A 128 -19.03 14.08 4.03
N ASN A 129 -18.21 13.62 4.98
CA ASN A 129 -16.78 13.36 4.79
C ASN A 129 -16.50 12.00 4.14
N GLN A 130 -17.45 11.06 4.16
CA GLN A 130 -17.38 9.77 3.46
C GLN A 130 -18.44 9.74 2.36
N ARG A 131 -17.99 9.55 1.12
CA ARG A 131 -18.85 9.73 -0.05
C ARG A 131 -19.98 8.70 -0.15
N ILE A 132 -19.73 7.48 0.30
CA ILE A 132 -20.74 6.42 0.41
C ILE A 132 -20.88 6.11 1.89
N SER A 133 -21.92 6.68 2.51
CA SER A 133 -22.15 6.60 3.96
C SER A 133 -23.28 5.62 4.29
N ALA A 134 -23.15 4.93 5.44
CA ALA A 134 -24.21 4.08 5.99
C ALA A 134 -25.49 4.85 6.37
N CYS A 135 -25.44 6.19 6.40
CA CYS A 135 -26.64 7.01 6.61
C CYS A 135 -27.58 7.03 5.39
N GLU A 136 -27.10 6.63 4.21
CA GLU A 136 -27.88 6.69 2.98
C GLU A 136 -28.77 5.44 2.81
N ALA A 137 -30.10 5.65 2.82
CA ALA A 137 -31.09 4.58 2.61
C ALA A 137 -31.24 4.20 1.13
N ASP A 138 -30.89 5.12 0.21
CA ASP A 138 -30.92 4.90 -1.23
C ASP A 138 -29.68 5.55 -1.87
N PRO A 139 -28.51 4.91 -1.78
CA PRO A 139 -27.26 5.46 -2.33
C PRO A 139 -27.24 5.47 -3.87
N GLY A 140 -28.22 4.84 -4.53
CA GLY A 140 -28.25 4.69 -5.98
C GLY A 140 -27.05 3.90 -6.53
N SER A 141 -26.85 3.97 -7.84
CA SER A 141 -25.68 3.41 -8.55
C SER A 141 -25.34 1.95 -8.22
N GLY A 142 -26.37 1.13 -7.93
CA GLY A 142 -26.24 -0.29 -7.60
C GLY A 142 -25.62 -0.61 -6.23
N LEU A 143 -25.43 0.40 -5.37
CA LEU A 143 -24.92 0.22 -4.01
C LEU A 143 -25.99 -0.32 -3.05
N ASN A 144 -25.56 -0.96 -1.96
CA ASN A 144 -26.47 -1.46 -0.94
C ASN A 144 -26.94 -0.33 -0.01
N PRO A 145 -28.23 -0.26 0.35
CA PRO A 145 -28.74 0.63 1.39
C PRO A 145 -28.01 0.48 2.73
N HIS A 146 -27.81 1.59 3.43
CA HIS A 146 -27.22 1.63 4.77
C HIS A 146 -25.86 0.94 4.89
N GLN A 147 -25.05 1.01 3.84
CA GLN A 147 -23.70 0.47 3.81
C GLN A 147 -22.69 1.59 3.53
N GLY A 148 -21.87 1.90 4.52
CA GLY A 148 -20.71 2.77 4.38
C GLY A 148 -19.60 2.05 3.63
N ARG A 149 -19.06 2.71 2.59
CA ARG A 149 -18.07 2.13 1.67
C ARG A 149 -16.89 3.05 1.47
N GLY A 150 -15.80 2.52 0.92
CA GLY A 150 -14.58 3.29 0.74
C GLY A 150 -13.55 2.60 -0.16
N ALA A 151 -12.33 3.13 -0.10
CA ALA A 151 -11.16 2.56 -0.75
C ALA A 151 -10.01 2.43 0.26
N PRO A 152 -10.10 1.50 1.23
CA PRO A 152 -9.03 1.25 2.17
C PRO A 152 -7.80 0.67 1.45
N GLU A 153 -6.65 0.75 2.11
CA GLU A 153 -5.37 0.38 1.52
C GLU A 153 -4.63 -0.64 2.38
N ILE A 154 -3.94 -1.57 1.71
CA ILE A 154 -3.05 -2.57 2.33
C ILE A 154 -1.69 -2.49 1.64
N ASP A 155 -0.68 -2.07 2.38
CA ASP A 155 0.71 -1.99 1.93
C ASP A 155 1.43 -3.30 2.22
N ILE A 156 1.81 -4.06 1.18
CA ILE A 156 2.66 -5.26 1.32
C ILE A 156 4.13 -4.86 1.41
N VAL A 157 4.53 -3.89 0.61
CA VAL A 157 5.83 -3.25 0.62
C VAL A 157 5.62 -1.79 0.29
N GLU A 158 5.87 -0.91 1.24
CA GLU A 158 5.92 0.52 0.97
C GLU A 158 7.20 1.09 1.59
N GLY A 159 8.21 1.28 0.75
CA GLY A 159 9.50 1.78 1.22
C GLY A 159 10.69 1.16 0.55
N GLY A 160 11.83 1.83 0.73
CA GLY A 160 13.13 1.45 0.20
C GLY A 160 14.24 2.08 1.04
N GLY A 161 15.48 1.88 0.65
CA GLY A 161 16.60 2.23 1.51
C GLY A 161 16.89 1.18 2.57
N THR A 162 16.75 1.59 3.83
CA THR A 162 17.19 0.78 4.98
C THR A 162 16.03 0.16 5.75
N ALA A 163 14.79 0.49 5.39
CA ALA A 163 13.57 -0.06 5.98
C ALA A 163 12.42 -0.10 4.96
N ILE A 164 11.49 -1.01 5.16
CA ILE A 164 10.20 -1.07 4.45
C ILE A 164 9.09 -0.94 5.49
N SER A 165 8.02 -0.24 5.12
CA SER A 165 6.76 -0.21 5.86
C SER A 165 5.77 -1.19 5.25
N SER A 166 4.95 -1.82 6.08
CA SER A 166 3.66 -2.40 5.70
C SER A 166 2.62 -1.80 6.59
N SER A 167 1.40 -1.68 6.07
CA SER A 167 0.33 -1.01 6.76
C SER A 167 -1.03 -1.44 6.26
N ILE A 168 -2.04 -1.23 7.10
CA ILE A 168 -3.35 -0.88 6.59
C ILE A 168 -3.56 0.62 6.77
N GLN A 169 -4.20 1.24 5.79
CA GLN A 169 -4.68 2.61 5.90
C GLN A 169 -6.20 2.60 5.91
N VAL A 170 -6.77 3.18 6.97
CA VAL A 170 -8.18 3.10 7.31
C VAL A 170 -8.70 4.44 7.82
N GLY A 171 -9.96 4.73 7.50
CA GLY A 171 -10.65 5.94 7.93
C GLY A 171 -12.06 5.63 8.45
N PRO A 172 -12.61 6.49 9.34
CA PRO A 172 -11.97 7.65 9.94
C PRO A 172 -11.01 7.26 11.07
N GLY A 173 -9.99 8.09 11.28
CA GLY A 173 -8.96 7.87 12.28
C GLY A 173 -9.42 8.20 13.69
N MET A 174 -8.66 7.75 14.69
CA MET A 174 -8.90 8.04 16.11
C MET A 174 -8.76 9.53 16.42
N LEU A 175 -9.44 9.99 17.46
CA LEU A 175 -9.29 11.35 17.98
C LEU A 175 -7.87 11.57 18.53
N ALA A 176 -7.40 12.83 18.50
CA ALA A 176 -6.03 13.19 18.84
C ALA A 176 -5.58 12.70 20.23
N ASP A 177 -6.47 12.75 21.22
CA ASP A 177 -6.19 12.37 22.61
C ASP A 177 -5.91 10.87 22.81
N PHE A 178 -6.22 10.03 21.80
CA PHE A 178 -5.94 8.59 21.81
C PHE A 178 -4.75 8.21 20.93
N ARG A 179 -4.15 9.19 20.26
CA ARG A 179 -3.00 8.99 19.40
C ARG A 179 -1.71 9.04 20.21
N VAL A 180 -0.69 8.44 19.60
CA VAL A 180 0.71 8.62 19.93
C VAL A 180 1.08 10.10 20.04
N VAL A 181 1.81 10.46 21.11
CA VAL A 181 2.29 11.84 21.33
C VAL A 181 3.25 12.25 20.22
N THR A 182 2.88 13.28 19.46
CA THR A 182 3.71 13.84 18.39
C THR A 182 5.01 14.40 18.97
N PRO A 183 6.19 14.00 18.46
CA PRO A 183 7.44 14.60 18.83
C PRO A 183 7.52 16.05 18.34
N GLU A 184 7.96 16.94 19.21
CA GLU A 184 8.41 18.30 18.89
C GLU A 184 9.86 18.31 18.36
N ASP A 185 10.28 17.22 17.71
CA ASP A 185 11.63 17.08 17.14
C ASP A 185 11.63 17.48 15.66
N GLU A 186 12.74 18.03 15.16
CA GLU A 186 12.91 18.34 13.73
C GLU A 186 12.75 17.09 12.87
N ASN A 187 13.10 15.92 13.42
CA ASN A 187 12.83 14.63 12.82
C ASN A 187 11.67 13.92 13.55
N VAL A 188 10.44 14.12 13.08
CA VAL A 188 9.24 13.43 13.60
C VAL A 188 9.33 11.89 13.49
N LEU A 189 10.25 11.35 12.69
CA LEU A 189 10.53 9.91 12.59
C LEU A 189 11.41 9.39 13.76
N CYS A 190 11.83 10.27 14.68
CA CYS A 190 12.57 9.88 15.89
C CYS A 190 11.83 8.85 16.75
N ILE A 191 10.51 8.75 16.60
CA ILE A 191 9.64 7.80 17.30
C ILE A 191 10.14 6.39 17.04
N TYR A 192 10.46 6.08 15.78
CA TYR A 192 10.87 4.75 15.35
C TYR A 192 12.26 4.37 15.85
N SER A 193 13.12 5.35 16.13
CA SER A 193 14.45 5.14 16.68
C SER A 193 14.52 5.36 18.20
N SER A 194 13.38 5.61 18.85
CA SER A 194 13.29 5.95 20.28
C SER A 194 14.19 7.14 20.68
N SER A 195 14.43 8.07 19.75
CA SER A 195 15.38 9.17 19.91
C SER A 195 14.71 10.54 20.02
N CYS A 196 13.39 10.59 20.19
CA CYS A 196 12.66 11.83 20.38
C CYS A 196 13.02 12.49 21.69
N LYS A 197 13.11 13.82 21.67
CA LYS A 197 13.33 14.61 22.89
C LYS A 197 12.04 14.84 23.67
N THR A 198 10.89 14.75 23.02
CA THR A 198 9.57 14.96 23.63
C THR A 198 9.22 13.80 24.56
N PRO A 199 9.04 14.06 25.87
CA PRO A 199 8.60 13.04 26.82
C PRO A 199 7.26 12.42 26.37
N GLY A 200 7.18 11.09 26.35
CA GLY A 200 6.00 10.39 25.83
C GLY A 200 6.06 10.04 24.34
N ALA A 201 6.82 10.79 23.53
CA ALA A 201 6.92 10.56 22.08
C ALA A 201 7.85 9.39 21.69
N ASN A 202 8.67 8.90 22.63
CA ASN A 202 9.40 7.62 22.48
C ASN A 202 8.60 6.40 22.95
N ILE A 203 7.39 6.62 23.47
CA ILE A 203 6.48 5.56 23.96
C ILE A 203 5.57 4.94 22.85
N PRO A 204 5.72 5.22 21.54
CA PRO A 204 5.10 4.39 20.50
C PRO A 204 6.01 3.24 20.12
N ALA A 205 5.66 2.04 20.60
CA ALA A 205 5.97 0.73 20.03
C ALA A 205 7.36 0.50 19.37
N SER A 206 8.41 1.14 19.88
CA SER A 206 9.78 0.70 19.64
C SER A 206 10.04 -0.54 20.49
N LEU A 207 10.05 -1.72 19.86
CA LEU A 207 10.16 -3.02 20.53
C LEU A 207 8.93 -3.36 21.40
N ASP A 208 7.74 -3.16 20.82
CA ASP A 208 6.42 -3.27 21.45
C ASP A 208 6.34 -4.26 22.63
N ILE A 209 6.26 -3.71 23.84
CA ILE A 209 6.09 -4.48 25.09
C ILE A 209 4.73 -5.19 25.17
N ASN A 210 3.77 -4.82 24.31
CA ASN A 210 2.43 -5.39 24.22
C ASN A 210 2.27 -6.29 22.99
N SER A 211 3.32 -6.45 22.17
CA SER A 211 3.28 -7.40 21.07
C SER A 211 3.08 -8.77 21.69
N ASP A 212 2.12 -9.53 21.16
CA ASP A 212 2.04 -10.93 21.52
C ASP A 212 3.36 -11.57 21.07
N LEU A 213 4.16 -12.05 22.01
CA LEU A 213 5.37 -12.85 21.76
C LEU A 213 5.10 -14.33 22.07
N GLY A 214 3.82 -14.70 22.22
CA GLY A 214 3.35 -16.06 22.40
C GLY A 214 3.68 -16.93 21.19
N TYR A 215 3.49 -18.24 21.38
CA TYR A 215 3.65 -19.19 20.29
C TYR A 215 2.55 -19.03 19.25
N MET A 216 2.92 -19.04 17.97
CA MET A 216 1.95 -18.97 16.89
C MET A 216 0.98 -20.16 16.90
N TYR A 217 1.50 -21.35 17.22
CA TYR A 217 0.74 -22.59 17.30
C TYR A 217 1.03 -23.34 18.60
N PRO A 218 0.03 -24.04 19.17
CA PRO A 218 0.26 -24.88 20.34
C PRO A 218 1.29 -25.98 20.05
N GLY A 219 2.41 -25.98 20.78
CA GLY A 219 3.47 -27.00 20.67
C GLY A 219 4.60 -26.65 19.69
N ASP A 220 4.60 -25.45 19.11
CA ASP A 220 5.69 -24.91 18.28
C ASP A 220 6.67 -24.06 19.10
N GLU A 221 7.86 -23.79 18.55
CA GLU A 221 8.84 -22.81 19.06
C GLU A 221 8.71 -21.44 18.39
N ASP A 222 8.03 -21.36 17.24
CA ASP A 222 7.84 -20.12 16.48
C ASP A 222 6.94 -19.11 17.23
N ARG A 223 7.36 -17.84 17.23
CA ARG A 223 6.72 -16.73 17.95
C ARG A 223 6.35 -15.60 17.00
N TRP A 224 5.27 -14.90 17.34
CA TRP A 224 4.89 -13.65 16.70
C TRP A 224 6.00 -12.59 16.86
N GLY A 225 6.29 -11.83 15.79
CA GLY A 225 7.19 -10.68 15.84
C GLY A 225 8.69 -10.97 15.96
N ILE A 226 9.10 -12.25 15.93
CA ILE A 226 10.50 -12.68 16.09
C ILE A 226 10.85 -13.68 14.99
N ASN A 227 11.81 -13.34 14.12
CA ASN A 227 12.37 -14.36 13.24
C ASN A 227 13.24 -15.34 14.05
N THR A 228 13.44 -16.56 13.56
CA THR A 228 14.12 -17.67 14.26
C THR A 228 15.50 -17.36 14.88
N ASN A 229 16.17 -16.26 14.48
CA ASN A 229 17.45 -15.83 15.05
C ASN A 229 17.42 -14.40 15.65
N GLY A 230 16.24 -13.79 15.83
CA GLY A 230 16.07 -12.46 16.46
C GLY A 230 16.75 -11.29 15.74
N THR A 231 16.89 -11.34 14.41
CA THR A 231 17.59 -10.31 13.61
C THR A 231 16.66 -9.30 12.93
N CYS A 232 15.37 -9.62 12.78
CA CYS A 232 14.36 -8.77 12.14
C CYS A 232 13.17 -8.53 13.09
N PHE A 233 13.25 -7.47 13.89
CA PHE A 233 12.11 -7.01 14.68
C PHE A 233 11.40 -5.90 13.91
N SER A 234 10.09 -6.03 13.73
CA SER A 234 9.26 -4.96 13.20
C SER A 234 9.02 -3.90 14.28
N THR A 235 9.23 -2.64 13.94
CA THR A 235 8.87 -1.49 14.76
C THR A 235 7.43 -1.13 14.44
N MET A 236 6.51 -1.44 15.35
CA MET A 236 5.09 -1.16 15.12
C MET A 236 4.80 0.33 15.23
N ASN A 237 3.77 0.73 14.50
CA ASN A 237 3.25 2.07 14.43
C ASN A 237 1.73 2.02 14.55
N SER A 238 1.25 2.31 15.75
CA SER A 238 -0.18 2.21 16.06
C SER A 238 -0.85 3.56 15.88
N TYR A 239 -1.71 3.68 14.86
CA TYR A 239 -2.59 4.82 14.61
C TYR A 239 -1.89 6.17 14.40
N MET A 240 -0.77 6.15 13.66
CA MET A 240 -0.29 7.38 13.03
C MET A 240 -1.10 7.66 11.76
N GLY A 241 -1.03 8.86 11.20
CA GLY A 241 -1.76 9.18 9.96
C GLY A 241 -1.69 10.64 9.61
N GLU A 242 -2.42 11.04 8.58
CA GLU A 242 -2.48 12.41 8.09
C GLU A 242 -3.90 12.97 8.22
N PHE A 243 -4.00 14.25 8.57
CA PHE A 243 -5.27 14.96 8.55
C PHE A 243 -5.55 15.39 7.10
N ILE A 244 -6.64 14.89 6.54
CA ILE A 244 -6.98 15.00 5.12
C ILE A 244 -8.06 16.07 4.96
N CYS A 245 -7.81 17.03 4.06
CA CYS A 245 -8.73 18.13 3.80
C CYS A 245 -8.89 18.43 2.31
N SER A 246 -10.07 18.95 1.94
CA SER A 246 -10.24 19.66 0.68
C SER A 246 -9.35 20.91 0.63
N ALA A 247 -8.88 21.28 -0.57
CA ALA A 247 -8.07 22.48 -0.75
C ALA A 247 -8.78 23.74 -0.23
N GLY A 248 -8.06 24.57 0.53
CA GLY A 248 -8.60 25.81 1.09
C GLY A 248 -9.56 25.64 2.27
N ASN A 249 -9.67 24.44 2.86
CA ASN A 249 -10.48 24.20 4.05
C ASN A 249 -9.94 25.02 5.25
N PRO A 250 -10.80 25.75 5.99
CA PRO A 250 -10.39 26.60 7.11
C PRO A 250 -10.14 25.85 8.42
N ASP A 251 -10.30 24.53 8.48
CA ASP A 251 -9.99 23.76 9.68
C ASP A 251 -8.52 23.96 10.09
N PRO A 252 -8.23 24.27 11.37
CA PRO A 252 -6.88 24.58 11.84
C PRO A 252 -5.85 23.47 11.62
N LEU A 253 -6.28 22.21 11.50
CA LEU A 253 -5.42 21.06 11.24
C LEU A 253 -5.09 20.90 9.75
N CYS A 254 -5.83 21.56 8.86
CA CYS A 254 -5.47 21.62 7.45
C CYS A 254 -4.24 22.52 7.28
N LYS A 255 -3.10 21.93 6.88
CA LYS A 255 -1.90 22.70 6.56
C LYS A 255 -2.16 23.51 5.27
N PRO A 256 -2.29 24.85 5.33
CA PRO A 256 -2.60 25.63 4.14
C PRO A 256 -1.41 25.53 3.18
N LEU A 257 -1.65 25.12 1.93
CA LEU A 257 -0.67 25.32 0.87
C LEU A 257 -0.60 26.83 0.64
N LYS A 258 0.62 27.40 0.69
CA LYS A 258 0.84 28.86 0.57
C LYS A 258 0.19 29.49 -0.67
N ASP A 259 -0.01 28.69 -1.73
CA ASP A 259 -0.55 29.12 -3.02
C ASP A 259 -1.89 28.46 -3.37
N ALA A 260 -2.52 27.72 -2.45
CA ALA A 260 -3.83 27.12 -2.75
C ALA A 260 -4.94 28.17 -2.64
N PRO A 261 -5.85 28.25 -3.63
CA PRO A 261 -7.02 29.10 -3.51
C PRO A 261 -7.88 28.64 -2.33
N THR A 262 -8.27 29.57 -1.47
CA THR A 262 -9.32 29.33 -0.47
C THR A 262 -10.64 29.14 -1.21
N LEU A 263 -11.12 27.89 -1.28
CA LEU A 263 -12.42 27.61 -1.87
C LEU A 263 -13.54 27.96 -0.87
N PRO A 264 -14.70 28.47 -1.32
CA PRO A 264 -15.85 28.66 -0.46
C PRO A 264 -16.25 27.33 0.22
N LEU A 265 -16.58 27.41 1.51
CA LEU A 265 -17.18 26.28 2.23
C LEU A 265 -18.50 25.88 1.54
N GLY A 266 -18.61 24.61 1.19
CA GLY A 266 -19.77 24.03 0.48
C GLY A 266 -19.73 22.50 0.50
N ASP A 267 -20.62 21.86 -0.25
CA ASP A 267 -20.84 20.40 -0.19
C ASP A 267 -19.66 19.55 -0.67
N SER A 268 -18.67 20.18 -1.33
CA SER A 268 -17.41 19.55 -1.74
C SER A 268 -16.30 19.66 -0.69
N THR A 269 -16.52 20.42 0.39
CA THR A 269 -15.53 20.58 1.45
C THR A 269 -15.57 19.42 2.44
N PHE A 270 -14.39 18.93 2.79
CA PHE A 270 -14.22 17.84 3.75
C PHE A 270 -12.95 18.07 4.56
N ALA A 271 -12.97 17.60 5.79
CA ALA A 271 -11.82 17.52 6.67
C ALA A 271 -12.02 16.33 7.59
N PHE A 272 -11.09 15.39 7.58
CA PHE A 272 -11.14 14.21 8.43
C PHE A 272 -9.74 13.68 8.67
N GLN A 273 -9.60 12.97 9.78
CA GLN A 273 -8.38 12.28 10.10
C GLN A 273 -8.42 10.85 9.54
N MET A 274 -7.31 10.35 9.01
CA MET A 274 -7.12 8.92 8.70
C MET A 274 -6.07 8.28 9.63
N ASP A 275 -6.05 6.95 9.68
CA ASP A 275 -5.00 6.18 10.35
C ASP A 275 -4.31 5.22 9.41
N ALA A 276 -3.00 5.10 9.56
CA ALA A 276 -2.17 4.03 9.12
C ALA A 276 -1.78 3.21 10.37
N LEU A 277 -2.14 1.94 10.38
CA LEU A 277 -1.63 0.98 11.34
C LEU A 277 -0.55 0.19 10.63
N SER A 278 0.71 0.45 11.00
CA SER A 278 1.85 0.01 10.22
C SER A 278 2.91 -0.67 11.08
N ALA A 279 3.86 -1.33 10.43
CA ALA A 279 5.12 -1.65 11.05
C ALA A 279 6.25 -1.42 10.06
N ASN A 280 7.39 -0.96 10.54
CA ASN A 280 8.60 -0.81 9.76
C ASN A 280 9.56 -1.95 10.10
N TRP A 281 10.17 -2.61 9.13
CA TRP A 281 11.26 -3.56 9.40
C TRP A 281 12.52 -3.21 8.62
N PRO A 282 13.70 -3.34 9.25
CA PRO A 282 14.98 -3.17 8.57
C PRO A 282 15.14 -4.16 7.42
N VAL A 283 15.67 -3.71 6.29
CA VAL A 283 15.88 -4.58 5.13
C VAL A 283 17.29 -5.15 5.06
N HIS A 284 17.35 -6.41 4.65
CA HIS A 284 18.60 -7.09 4.31
C HIS A 284 18.95 -6.84 2.84
N MET A 285 20.24 -6.91 2.50
CA MET A 285 20.72 -6.70 1.14
C MET A 285 20.08 -7.63 0.11
N ALA A 286 19.61 -8.81 0.53
CA ALA A 286 18.86 -9.75 -0.30
C ALA A 286 17.67 -9.12 -1.03
N VAL A 287 16.98 -8.11 -0.45
CA VAL A 287 15.85 -7.44 -1.14
C VAL A 287 16.30 -6.72 -2.41
N TYR A 288 17.56 -6.29 -2.48
CA TYR A 288 18.14 -5.60 -3.63
C TYR A 288 18.95 -6.53 -4.54
N THR A 289 19.57 -7.58 -3.99
CA THR A 289 20.48 -8.45 -4.74
C THR A 289 19.85 -9.76 -5.21
N ASP A 290 18.69 -10.15 -4.68
CA ASP A 290 17.96 -11.35 -5.06
C ASP A 290 16.43 -11.10 -5.06
N PHE A 291 15.65 -12.12 -5.40
CA PHE A 291 14.20 -12.13 -5.30
C PHE A 291 13.75 -12.63 -3.93
N VAL A 292 13.00 -11.79 -3.22
CA VAL A 292 12.40 -12.10 -1.92
C VAL A 292 10.89 -12.26 -2.08
N THR A 293 10.31 -13.21 -1.35
CA THR A 293 8.87 -13.45 -1.34
C THR A 293 8.22 -12.61 -0.24
N TYR A 294 7.36 -11.68 -0.64
CA TYR A 294 6.55 -10.83 0.24
C TYR A 294 5.12 -11.34 0.22
N GLN A 295 4.48 -11.41 1.39
CA GLN A 295 3.15 -11.97 1.52
C GLN A 295 2.28 -11.12 2.43
N VAL A 296 1.01 -11.00 2.06
CA VAL A 296 -0.04 -10.52 2.96
C VAL A 296 -1.21 -11.48 2.89
N GLU A 297 -1.70 -11.88 4.05
CA GLU A 297 -2.94 -12.63 4.24
C GLU A 297 -3.93 -11.70 4.92
N TRP A 298 -5.15 -11.57 4.40
CA TRP A 298 -6.21 -10.87 5.11
C TRP A 298 -7.51 -11.66 5.12
N VAL A 299 -8.13 -11.69 6.28
CA VAL A 299 -9.43 -12.31 6.52
C VAL A 299 -10.40 -11.18 6.87
N PRO A 300 -11.47 -10.97 6.09
CA PRO A 300 -12.49 -9.96 6.40
C PRO A 300 -13.33 -10.33 7.62
N GLY A 301 -14.22 -9.42 8.03
CA GLY A 301 -15.15 -9.65 9.13
C GLY A 301 -14.60 -9.33 10.53
N PRO A 302 -15.48 -9.38 11.55
CA PRO A 302 -15.19 -8.88 12.91
C PRO A 302 -14.18 -9.73 13.69
N LYS A 303 -13.91 -10.96 13.23
CA LYS A 303 -12.89 -11.87 13.79
C LYS A 303 -11.70 -12.06 12.85
N GLY A 304 -11.63 -11.24 11.80
CA GLY A 304 -10.60 -11.27 10.79
C GLY A 304 -9.28 -10.70 11.27
N TYR A 305 -8.35 -10.54 10.33
CA TYR A 305 -7.02 -9.97 10.56
C TYR A 305 -6.36 -9.59 9.23
N VAL A 306 -5.28 -8.81 9.29
CA VAL A 306 -4.29 -8.68 8.20
C VAL A 306 -2.94 -9.08 8.77
N ARG A 307 -2.24 -10.00 8.10
CA ARG A 307 -0.95 -10.55 8.50
C ARG A 307 0.05 -10.42 7.38
N TRP A 308 1.24 -9.91 7.70
CA TRP A 308 2.35 -9.81 6.76
C TRP A 308 3.38 -10.88 7.04
N MET A 309 3.92 -11.45 5.97
CA MET A 309 4.93 -12.50 6.02
C MET A 309 6.05 -12.19 5.02
N LEU A 310 7.27 -12.61 5.36
CA LEU A 310 8.43 -12.57 4.50
C LEU A 310 8.96 -13.99 4.33
N SER A 311 8.83 -14.56 3.13
CA SER A 311 9.22 -15.95 2.84
C SER A 311 8.60 -16.96 3.82
N ASP A 312 7.28 -16.92 3.94
CA ASP A 312 6.45 -17.76 4.82
C ASP A 312 6.69 -17.56 6.34
N GLN A 313 7.47 -16.54 6.73
CA GLN A 313 7.71 -16.18 8.13
C GLN A 313 6.90 -14.93 8.50
N PRO A 314 5.95 -15.00 9.44
CA PRO A 314 5.19 -13.82 9.86
C PRO A 314 6.07 -12.72 10.44
N LEU A 315 5.80 -11.50 9.98
CA LEU A 315 6.39 -10.29 10.55
C LEU A 315 5.52 -9.80 11.71
N TYR A 316 4.23 -9.57 11.44
CA TYR A 316 3.25 -9.13 12.44
C TYR A 316 1.82 -9.33 11.89
N GLU A 317 0.84 -9.18 12.78
CA GLU A 317 -0.59 -9.25 12.47
C GLU A 317 -1.34 -8.09 13.13
N ILE A 318 -2.34 -7.56 12.41
CA ILE A 318 -3.33 -6.65 12.95
C ILE A 318 -4.67 -7.38 13.01
N PRO A 319 -5.16 -7.77 14.21
CA PRO A 319 -6.47 -8.39 14.35
C PRO A 319 -7.59 -7.36 14.11
N ALA A 320 -8.73 -7.80 13.58
CA ALA A 320 -9.89 -6.93 13.33
C ALA A 320 -10.40 -6.21 14.58
N GLN A 321 -10.18 -6.78 15.77
CA GLN A 321 -10.52 -6.14 17.04
C GLN A 321 -9.82 -4.80 17.22
N THR A 322 -8.63 -4.62 16.65
CA THR A 322 -7.87 -3.36 16.71
C THR A 322 -8.72 -2.21 16.15
N VAL A 323 -9.33 -2.39 14.98
CA VAL A 323 -10.11 -1.32 14.32
C VAL A 323 -11.60 -1.32 14.67
N THR A 324 -12.16 -2.47 15.08
CA THR A 324 -13.59 -2.63 15.44
C THR A 324 -13.87 -2.32 16.91
N ASN A 325 -12.88 -2.46 17.78
CA ASN A 325 -12.97 -2.12 19.20
C ASN A 325 -11.75 -1.26 19.64
N PRO A 326 -11.56 -0.08 19.03
CA PRO A 326 -10.48 0.81 19.42
C PRO A 326 -10.70 1.33 20.85
N PRO A 327 -9.63 1.80 21.55
CA PRO A 327 -9.75 2.40 22.87
C PRO A 327 -10.83 3.47 22.92
N GLN A 328 -11.58 3.54 24.02
CA GLN A 328 -12.67 4.49 24.24
C GLN A 328 -12.39 5.33 25.48
N GLY A 329 -12.68 6.64 25.43
CA GLY A 329 -12.51 7.55 26.56
C GLY A 329 -13.75 7.62 27.44
N LYS A 330 -13.66 8.36 28.56
CA LYS A 330 -14.80 8.63 29.45
C LYS A 330 -15.80 9.65 28.88
N GLY A 331 -15.39 10.45 27.88
CA GLY A 331 -16.20 11.51 27.27
C GLY A 331 -16.10 11.56 25.74
N ASP A 332 -14.99 11.08 25.18
CA ASP A 332 -14.76 11.00 23.73
C ASP A 332 -14.79 9.56 23.25
N THR A 333 -15.47 9.34 22.12
CA THR A 333 -15.68 8.02 21.52
C THR A 333 -14.93 7.95 20.20
N ASN A 334 -14.05 6.96 20.05
CA ASN A 334 -13.36 6.70 18.79
C ASN A 334 -14.28 5.96 17.81
N PRO A 335 -14.19 6.29 16.50
CA PRO A 335 -14.98 5.61 15.48
C PRO A 335 -14.61 4.13 15.37
N ARG A 336 -15.63 3.28 15.46
CA ARG A 336 -15.54 1.84 15.22
C ARG A 336 -15.56 1.60 13.72
N LYS A 337 -14.47 1.04 13.20
CA LYS A 337 -14.36 0.69 11.79
C LYS A 337 -14.73 -0.77 11.60
N ILE A 338 -14.94 -1.18 10.36
CA ILE A 338 -14.95 -2.60 9.98
C ILE A 338 -13.55 -3.03 9.53
N MET A 339 -13.32 -4.33 9.51
CA MET A 339 -12.12 -4.86 8.86
C MET A 339 -12.19 -4.58 7.35
N ILE A 340 -11.10 -4.72 6.62
CA ILE A 340 -11.09 -4.45 5.18
C ILE A 340 -11.92 -5.50 4.44
N GLU A 341 -13.12 -5.11 4.00
CA GLU A 341 -14.05 -5.96 3.26
C GLU A 341 -14.23 -5.55 1.80
N GLU A 342 -13.69 -4.40 1.38
CA GLU A 342 -13.73 -3.95 -0.02
C GLU A 342 -12.98 -4.92 -0.96
N PRO A 343 -13.45 -5.15 -2.20
CA PRO A 343 -12.65 -5.82 -3.21
C PRO A 343 -11.43 -4.94 -3.54
N LEU A 344 -10.23 -5.46 -3.30
CA LEU A 344 -8.98 -4.75 -3.52
C LEU A 344 -8.35 -5.14 -4.85
N TYR A 345 -7.78 -4.18 -5.56
CA TYR A 345 -6.90 -4.42 -6.71
C TYR A 345 -5.45 -4.17 -6.30
N ILE A 346 -4.52 -4.83 -6.98
CA ILE A 346 -3.07 -4.77 -6.70
C ILE A 346 -2.40 -3.70 -7.54
N ILE A 347 -1.46 -2.98 -6.93
CA ILE A 347 -0.67 -1.89 -7.48
C ILE A 347 0.82 -2.15 -7.23
N PHE A 348 1.64 -1.85 -8.24
CA PHE A 348 3.10 -1.86 -8.17
C PHE A 348 3.62 -0.52 -8.66
N ASN A 349 4.53 0.11 -7.92
CA ASN A 349 5.14 1.35 -8.36
C ASN A 349 6.61 1.47 -7.96
N VAL A 350 7.31 2.37 -8.65
CA VAL A 350 8.59 2.91 -8.23
C VAL A 350 8.43 4.41 -8.22
N ALA A 351 8.44 4.99 -7.02
CA ALA A 351 8.32 6.43 -6.79
C ALA A 351 9.61 6.97 -6.14
N MET A 352 9.57 8.23 -5.71
CA MET A 352 10.58 8.84 -4.85
C MET A 352 9.82 9.63 -3.79
N SER A 353 10.34 9.69 -2.57
CA SER A 353 9.68 10.40 -1.47
C SER A 353 10.68 11.25 -0.70
N SER A 354 10.42 12.57 -0.69
CA SER A 354 11.22 13.49 0.11
C SER A 354 10.96 13.35 1.60
N LYS A 355 9.74 12.98 2.00
CA LYS A 355 9.34 12.74 3.40
C LYS A 355 10.08 11.54 4.01
N TRP A 356 10.34 10.49 3.23
CA TRP A 356 10.85 9.21 3.73
C TRP A 356 12.30 8.90 3.33
N GLY A 357 13.06 9.91 2.88
CA GLY A 357 14.50 9.78 2.62
C GLY A 357 14.88 9.05 1.33
N ALA A 358 13.93 8.44 0.62
CA ALA A 358 14.13 7.86 -0.72
C ALA A 358 14.19 8.98 -1.78
N GLN A 359 15.30 9.70 -1.78
CA GLN A 359 15.57 10.80 -2.70
C GLN A 359 16.71 10.42 -3.66
N PRO A 360 16.54 10.67 -4.97
CA PRO A 360 17.65 10.54 -5.89
C PRO A 360 18.68 11.65 -5.68
N PRO A 361 19.91 11.50 -6.20
CA PRO A 361 20.91 12.56 -6.14
C PRO A 361 20.36 13.87 -6.71
N ASN A 362 20.51 15.00 -6.03
CA ASN A 362 20.05 16.30 -6.56
C ASN A 362 18.55 16.31 -6.98
N PRO A 363 17.59 16.04 -6.08
CA PRO A 363 16.19 15.74 -6.42
C PRO A 363 15.42 16.87 -7.13
N LYS A 364 15.94 18.10 -7.09
CA LYS A 364 15.38 19.29 -7.76
C LYS A 364 16.16 19.72 -9.01
N ASN A 365 17.14 18.93 -9.44
CA ASN A 365 18.05 19.21 -10.55
C ASN A 365 18.25 17.94 -11.38
N PRO A 366 18.95 18.00 -12.53
CA PRO A 366 19.40 16.80 -13.21
C PRO A 366 20.17 15.91 -12.25
N CYS A 367 20.10 14.59 -12.43
CA CYS A 367 20.67 13.66 -11.45
C CYS A 367 22.14 13.93 -11.11
N ARG A 368 22.96 14.23 -12.11
CA ARG A 368 24.38 14.53 -11.91
C ARG A 368 24.64 15.90 -11.28
N GLY A 369 23.64 16.77 -11.15
CA GLY A 369 23.81 18.14 -10.67
C GLY A 369 24.79 18.91 -11.54
N ASP A 370 25.85 19.44 -10.92
CA ASP A 370 27.00 20.07 -11.58
C ASP A 370 28.06 19.08 -12.09
N GLY A 371 27.89 17.78 -11.79
CA GLY A 371 28.81 16.71 -12.18
C GLY A 371 30.03 16.55 -11.28
N MET A 372 30.17 17.32 -10.19
CA MET A 372 31.37 17.32 -9.33
C MET A 372 31.34 16.23 -8.25
N ASP A 373 30.17 15.69 -7.91
CA ASP A 373 30.05 14.61 -6.93
C ASP A 373 30.22 13.23 -7.63
N PRO A 374 31.36 12.54 -7.44
CA PRO A 374 31.63 11.27 -8.11
C PRO A 374 30.73 10.14 -7.60
N VAL A 375 30.20 10.21 -6.39
CA VAL A 375 29.25 9.22 -5.86
C VAL A 375 27.87 9.43 -6.49
N ALA A 376 27.41 10.69 -6.57
CA ALA A 376 26.17 11.02 -7.28
C ALA A 376 26.22 10.51 -8.72
N ASN A 377 27.31 10.78 -9.44
CA ASN A 377 27.48 10.37 -10.83
C ASN A 377 27.34 8.85 -11.01
N ARG A 378 28.01 8.05 -10.16
CA ARG A 378 27.92 6.57 -10.21
C ARG A 378 26.52 6.04 -9.89
N ILE A 379 25.79 6.69 -8.98
CA ILE A 379 24.39 6.35 -8.69
C ILE A 379 23.51 6.72 -9.90
N CYS A 380 23.74 7.88 -10.50
CA CYS A 380 23.03 8.32 -11.70
C CYS A 380 23.27 7.39 -12.90
N ASP A 381 24.47 6.82 -13.01
CA ASP A 381 24.80 5.79 -14.02
C ASP A 381 24.04 4.47 -13.79
N SER A 382 23.46 4.27 -12.60
CA SER A 382 22.65 3.11 -12.26
C SER A 382 21.16 3.29 -12.61
N PHE A 383 20.74 4.47 -13.09
CA PHE A 383 19.39 4.67 -13.63
C PHE A 383 19.31 4.22 -15.10
N PRO A 384 18.15 3.73 -15.57
CA PRO A 384 16.92 3.49 -14.80
C PRO A 384 17.05 2.30 -13.84
N MET A 385 16.43 2.41 -12.66
CA MET A 385 16.31 1.34 -11.67
C MET A 385 14.93 0.68 -11.77
N TYR A 386 14.85 -0.62 -11.47
CA TYR A 386 13.66 -1.42 -11.70
C TYR A 386 13.23 -2.15 -10.43
N LEU A 387 11.93 -2.07 -10.12
CA LEU A 387 11.25 -3.09 -9.32
C LEU A 387 10.99 -4.29 -10.24
N LYS A 388 11.59 -5.43 -9.93
CA LYS A 388 11.45 -6.65 -10.74
C LYS A 388 10.51 -7.60 -10.02
N ILE A 389 9.54 -8.13 -10.75
CA ILE A 389 8.59 -9.13 -10.25
C ILE A 389 8.88 -10.44 -10.99
N ASP A 390 9.16 -11.51 -10.25
CA ASP A 390 9.27 -12.88 -10.79
C ASP A 390 7.87 -13.47 -10.94
N TYR A 391 7.10 -13.44 -9.84
CA TYR A 391 5.70 -13.82 -9.87
C TYR A 391 4.87 -13.08 -8.84
N ILE A 392 3.57 -13.06 -9.11
CA ILE A 392 2.51 -12.80 -8.14
C ILE A 392 1.71 -14.09 -8.02
N ARG A 393 1.16 -14.41 -6.86
CA ARG A 393 0.19 -15.48 -6.63
C ARG A 393 -0.90 -14.98 -5.72
N VAL A 394 -2.11 -15.46 -5.98
CA VAL A 394 -3.29 -15.16 -5.19
C VAL A 394 -3.91 -16.45 -4.70
N TYR A 395 -4.38 -16.43 -3.46
CA TYR A 395 -5.04 -17.54 -2.81
C TYR A 395 -6.35 -17.07 -2.20
N GLN A 396 -7.37 -17.91 -2.27
CA GLN A 396 -8.70 -17.64 -1.74
C GLN A 396 -9.20 -18.86 -0.99
N ASP A 397 -10.00 -18.63 0.04
CA ASP A 397 -10.83 -19.68 0.60
C ASP A 397 -12.08 -19.85 -0.26
N LEU A 398 -12.23 -21.04 -0.84
CA LEU A 398 -13.36 -21.43 -1.68
C LEU A 398 -14.36 -22.33 -0.93
N SER A 399 -14.23 -22.44 0.39
CA SER A 399 -15.22 -23.14 1.21
C SER A 399 -16.59 -22.48 1.07
N ASN A 400 -17.65 -23.27 1.28
CA ASN A 400 -19.03 -22.76 1.13
C ASN A 400 -19.40 -21.69 2.17
N ASP A 401 -18.68 -21.63 3.30
CA ASP A 401 -18.84 -20.66 4.38
C ASP A 401 -17.88 -19.47 4.28
N SER A 402 -17.02 -19.44 3.26
CA SER A 402 -16.14 -18.32 3.00
C SER A 402 -16.92 -17.07 2.59
N ILE A 403 -16.57 -15.94 3.21
CA ILE A 403 -17.04 -14.60 2.81
C ILE A 403 -16.09 -13.93 1.81
N MET A 404 -15.03 -14.63 1.39
CA MET A 404 -14.06 -14.15 0.41
C MET A 404 -14.63 -14.24 -1.00
N SER A 405 -14.14 -13.39 -1.90
CA SER A 405 -14.57 -13.42 -3.30
C SER A 405 -13.48 -12.97 -4.26
N VAL A 406 -13.55 -13.50 -5.49
CA VAL A 406 -12.75 -13.00 -6.62
C VAL A 406 -13.65 -12.20 -7.54
N GLY A 407 -13.16 -11.03 -7.92
CA GLY A 407 -13.89 -10.08 -8.76
C GLY A 407 -13.98 -8.71 -8.10
N CYS A 408 -14.22 -7.71 -8.94
CA CYS A 408 -14.30 -6.31 -8.51
C CYS A 408 -15.71 -5.88 -8.08
N ASP A 409 -16.73 -6.70 -8.34
CA ASP A 409 -18.14 -6.37 -8.14
C ASP A 409 -18.91 -7.47 -7.37
N PRO A 410 -18.44 -7.89 -6.18
CA PRO A 410 -19.17 -8.86 -5.38
C PRO A 410 -20.50 -8.27 -4.90
N LYS A 411 -21.54 -9.11 -4.76
CA LYS A 411 -22.88 -8.67 -4.32
C LYS A 411 -22.87 -7.99 -2.94
N THR A 412 -21.95 -8.40 -2.06
CA THR A 412 -21.80 -7.81 -0.72
C THR A 412 -21.19 -6.41 -0.79
N HIS A 413 -20.38 -6.13 -1.81
CA HIS A 413 -19.62 -4.90 -1.98
C HIS A 413 -19.61 -4.47 -3.46
N PRO A 414 -20.78 -4.15 -4.07
CA PRO A 414 -20.85 -3.78 -5.48
C PRO A 414 -20.04 -2.51 -5.74
N THR A 415 -19.42 -2.42 -6.92
CA THR A 415 -18.63 -1.26 -7.37
C THR A 415 -18.86 -0.90 -8.83
N ARG A 416 -19.35 -1.83 -9.65
CA ARG A 416 -19.39 -1.67 -11.10
C ARG A 416 -20.27 -0.51 -11.54
N GLN A 417 -21.52 -0.47 -11.06
CA GLN A 417 -22.48 0.52 -11.49
C GLN A 417 -22.07 1.92 -10.99
N TRP A 418 -21.58 2.03 -9.75
CA TRP A 418 -20.96 3.24 -9.22
C TRP A 418 -19.85 3.79 -10.13
N ILE A 419 -18.87 2.95 -10.52
CA ILE A 419 -17.76 3.39 -11.37
C ILE A 419 -18.26 3.84 -12.75
N ILE A 420 -19.25 3.16 -13.33
CA ILE A 420 -19.84 3.55 -14.62
C ILE A 420 -20.54 4.91 -14.52
N ASP A 421 -21.32 5.12 -13.47
CA ASP A 421 -22.09 6.36 -13.28
C ASP A 421 -21.20 7.57 -12.95
N HIS A 422 -19.95 7.32 -12.54
CA HIS A 422 -18.96 8.33 -12.17
C HIS A 422 -17.68 8.28 -13.02
N LEU A 423 -17.73 7.71 -14.23
CA LEU A 423 -16.54 7.35 -15.00
C LEU A 423 -15.55 8.51 -15.19
N GLU A 424 -16.04 9.74 -15.37
CA GLU A 424 -15.24 10.97 -15.53
C GLU A 424 -14.27 11.25 -14.37
N GLU A 425 -14.49 10.64 -13.20
CA GLU A 425 -13.62 10.78 -12.03
C GLU A 425 -12.52 9.74 -11.96
N TYR A 426 -12.65 8.69 -12.78
CA TYR A 426 -11.76 7.55 -12.84
C TYR A 426 -10.87 7.58 -14.07
N GLU A 427 -11.13 8.42 -15.08
CA GLU A 427 -10.33 8.50 -16.29
C GLU A 427 -10.07 9.93 -16.77
N ASP A 428 -9.08 10.06 -17.65
CA ASP A 428 -8.80 11.28 -18.40
C ASP A 428 -8.43 10.92 -19.86
N ASP A 429 -8.20 11.94 -20.69
CA ASP A 429 -7.87 11.76 -22.12
C ASP A 429 -6.63 10.88 -22.37
N ASN A 430 -5.72 10.80 -21.40
CA ASN A 430 -4.48 10.01 -21.51
C ASN A 430 -4.58 8.64 -20.84
N ASN A 431 -5.61 8.42 -20.02
CA ASN A 431 -5.69 7.28 -19.12
C ASN A 431 -7.14 6.81 -18.91
N GLN A 432 -7.71 6.31 -20.00
CA GLN A 432 -9.06 5.77 -20.09
C GLN A 432 -9.20 4.39 -19.44
N LEU A 433 -10.43 4.04 -19.03
CA LEU A 433 -10.83 2.68 -18.73
C LEU A 433 -10.93 1.90 -20.05
N VAL A 434 -9.86 1.21 -20.44
CA VAL A 434 -9.89 0.40 -21.67
C VAL A 434 -10.36 -1.01 -21.33
N VAL A 435 -11.36 -1.54 -22.03
CA VAL A 435 -11.72 -2.95 -21.86
C VAL A 435 -10.64 -3.82 -22.52
N VAL A 436 -9.70 -4.32 -21.72
CA VAL A 436 -8.73 -5.32 -22.18
C VAL A 436 -9.38 -6.70 -22.11
N ARG A 437 -9.56 -7.32 -23.28
CA ARG A 437 -10.03 -8.71 -23.37
C ARG A 437 -8.83 -9.64 -23.38
N GLY A 438 -8.67 -10.37 -22.27
CA GLY A 438 -7.95 -11.63 -22.15
C GLY A 438 -7.73 -12.35 -23.48
N LYS A 439 -6.50 -12.50 -23.96
CA LYS A 439 -6.23 -13.47 -25.06
C LYS A 439 -6.17 -14.93 -24.59
N ALA A 440 -6.22 -15.17 -23.27
CA ALA A 440 -6.17 -16.52 -22.71
C ALA A 440 -7.58 -17.07 -22.45
N PHE A 441 -7.97 -18.08 -23.23
CA PHE A 441 -9.07 -18.99 -22.87
C PHE A 441 -8.45 -20.34 -22.50
N CYS A 442 -8.27 -20.63 -21.21
CA CYS A 442 -7.99 -22.01 -20.78
C CYS A 442 -9.32 -22.72 -20.54
N ARG A 443 -9.60 -23.80 -21.28
CA ARG A 443 -10.80 -24.64 -21.10
C ARG A 443 -10.47 -25.94 -20.35
N SER A 444 -9.19 -26.30 -20.28
CA SER A 444 -8.65 -27.43 -19.52
C SER A 444 -7.20 -27.19 -19.09
N ASP A 445 -6.70 -27.91 -18.08
CA ASP A 445 -5.32 -27.82 -17.57
C ASP A 445 -4.26 -28.03 -18.66
N SER A 446 -4.57 -28.86 -19.67
CA SER A 446 -3.71 -29.11 -20.83
C SER A 446 -3.59 -27.91 -21.78
N ASP A 447 -4.62 -27.06 -21.87
CA ASP A 447 -4.63 -25.91 -22.81
C ASP A 447 -3.64 -24.83 -22.39
N CYS A 448 -3.34 -24.75 -21.10
CA CYS A 448 -2.31 -23.85 -20.64
C CYS A 448 -0.90 -24.43 -20.90
N MET A 449 -0.76 -25.75 -21.20
CA MET A 449 0.42 -26.67 -21.45
C MET A 449 1.64 -26.22 -22.28
N ASP A 450 1.47 -25.46 -23.36
CA ASP A 450 2.41 -25.62 -24.49
C ASP A 450 3.75 -24.88 -24.33
N GLN A 451 4.84 -25.59 -24.61
CA GLN A 451 6.24 -25.30 -24.26
C GLN A 451 7.01 -24.50 -25.33
N ARG A 452 6.33 -23.89 -26.31
CA ARG A 452 6.99 -23.39 -27.55
C ARG A 452 6.95 -21.88 -27.79
N LEU A 453 6.57 -21.05 -26.83
CA LEU A 453 6.55 -19.60 -27.03
C LEU A 453 7.51 -18.88 -26.08
N ARG A 454 8.61 -18.37 -26.66
CA ARG A 454 9.54 -17.42 -26.05
C ARG A 454 9.05 -16.00 -26.37
N VAL A 455 8.46 -15.29 -25.41
CA VAL A 455 8.23 -13.82 -25.42
C VAL A 455 8.21 -13.40 -23.94
N ALA A 456 9.27 -12.80 -23.39
CA ALA A 456 9.64 -11.38 -23.39
C ALA A 456 8.69 -10.48 -22.58
N LEU A 457 9.06 -10.21 -21.32
CA LEU A 457 8.78 -8.94 -20.66
C LEU A 457 9.53 -7.87 -21.48
N ILE A 458 8.83 -7.18 -22.37
CA ILE A 458 9.39 -6.01 -23.03
C ILE A 458 8.94 -4.80 -22.21
N VAL A 459 9.84 -4.30 -21.37
CA VAL A 459 9.80 -2.89 -20.98
C VAL A 459 10.13 -2.11 -22.24
N LEU A 460 9.10 -1.71 -22.99
CA LEU A 460 9.26 -0.79 -24.11
C LEU A 460 9.46 0.61 -23.54
N TYR A 461 10.72 0.93 -23.30
CA TYR A 461 11.18 2.31 -23.30
C TYR A 461 10.85 2.91 -24.66
N ARG A 462 9.89 3.84 -24.71
CA ARG A 462 9.94 4.83 -25.77
C ARG A 462 10.76 6.00 -25.27
N LYS A 463 11.94 6.14 -25.88
CA LYS A 463 12.77 7.34 -25.89
C LYS A 463 11.89 8.58 -26.02
N LEU A 464 12.18 9.61 -25.21
CA LEU A 464 12.04 10.99 -25.67
C LEU A 464 13.01 11.21 -26.83
#